data_AF-A0A0L6WSK4-F1
#
_entry.id   AF-A0A0L6WSK4-F1
#
_cell.length_a   1.000
_cell.length_b   1.000
_cell.length_c   1.000
_cell.angle_alpha   90.00
_cell.angle_beta   90.00
_cell.angle_gamma   90.00
#
_symmetry.space_group_name_H-M   'P 1'
#
loop_
_entity.id
_entity.type
_entity.pdbx_description
1 polymer ?
#
loop_
_entity_poly.entity_id
_entity_poly.type
_entity_poly.pdbx_seq_one_letter_code
_entity_poly.pdbx_strand_id
1 'polypeptide(L)'
;PPPTALVHSRDAFRDIQVKVHIRRPERDSWVYMGRGIVSQEVSGHSSRVVVRTVSTGKIMAVFSETSELQAEKRGNFVVVGCVEGSRVISWSLNALNNSETLRLLASIELACYRCKQALTDPRLHSKGRRRIERVIKDDRRRRHRRRKDQEALIDAFAKQKLSPEIPTVEPAPPGA
;
A
#
# COMPACT_ATOMS: atom_id res chain seq x y z
N PRO A 1 20.65 -41.01 -15.90
CA PRO A 1 19.65 -40.07 -15.34
C PRO A 1 20.25 -39.25 -14.17
N PRO A 2 20.21 -37.90 -14.20
CA PRO A 2 20.69 -37.12 -13.07
C PRO A 2 19.67 -37.18 -11.91
N PRO A 3 20.11 -36.99 -10.66
CA PRO A 3 19.25 -37.12 -9.49
C PRO A 3 18.34 -35.91 -9.36
N THR A 4 17.04 -36.16 -9.24
CA THR A 4 16.00 -35.18 -8.91
C THR A 4 16.25 -34.68 -7.48
N ALA A 5 16.88 -33.52 -7.34
CA ALA A 5 17.10 -32.91 -6.04
C ALA A 5 15.75 -32.55 -5.39
N LEU A 6 15.47 -33.18 -4.25
CA LEU A 6 14.43 -32.77 -3.31
C LEU A 6 14.83 -31.44 -2.65
N VAL A 7 14.55 -30.31 -3.28
CA VAL A 7 14.86 -28.98 -2.72
C VAL A 7 13.70 -28.41 -1.87
N HIS A 8 12.50 -28.99 -1.93
CA HIS A 8 11.28 -28.27 -1.54
C HIS A 8 10.90 -28.22 -0.04
N SER A 9 11.70 -28.74 0.89
CA SER A 9 11.31 -28.82 2.31
C SER A 9 11.95 -27.77 3.23
N ARG A 10 13.04 -27.10 2.82
CA ARG A 10 13.65 -26.00 3.61
C ARG A 10 13.06 -24.62 3.32
N ASP A 11 12.38 -24.44 2.18
CA ASP A 11 11.87 -23.14 1.74
C ASP A 11 10.54 -22.73 2.39
N ALA A 12 9.71 -23.70 2.80
CA ALA A 12 8.39 -23.44 3.39
C ALA A 12 8.44 -22.57 4.68
N PHE A 13 9.57 -22.55 5.39
CA PHE A 13 9.72 -21.74 6.60
C PHE A 13 9.97 -20.25 6.31
N ARG A 14 10.35 -19.90 5.07
CA ARG A 14 10.61 -18.51 4.65
C ARG A 14 9.39 -17.81 4.06
N ASP A 15 8.38 -18.59 3.67
CA ASP A 15 7.22 -18.08 2.97
C ASP A 15 6.15 -17.59 3.95
N ILE A 16 5.61 -16.40 3.68
CA ILE A 16 4.57 -15.77 4.48
C ILE A 16 3.32 -15.57 3.62
N GLN A 17 2.20 -16.18 4.02
CA GLN A 17 0.94 -15.99 3.33
C GLN A 17 0.28 -14.68 3.72
N VAL A 18 -0.17 -13.91 2.72
CA VAL A 18 -0.79 -12.60 2.92
C VAL A 18 -2.03 -12.41 2.06
N LYS A 19 -2.98 -11.59 2.53
CA LYS A 19 -3.97 -10.95 1.65
C LYS A 19 -3.41 -9.63 1.16
N VAL A 20 -3.39 -9.42 -0.15
CA VAL A 20 -2.72 -8.27 -0.77
C VAL A 20 -3.75 -7.24 -1.21
N HIS A 21 -3.56 -5.99 -0.80
CA HIS A 21 -4.27 -4.85 -1.38
C HIS A 21 -3.28 -3.83 -1.90
N ILE A 22 -3.67 -3.13 -2.96
CA ILE A 22 -2.91 -2.02 -3.53
C ILE A 22 -3.77 -0.76 -3.56
N ARG A 23 -3.15 0.38 -3.32
CA ARG A 23 -3.72 1.70 -3.58
C ARG A 23 -2.76 2.44 -4.49
N ARG A 24 -3.26 2.85 -5.65
CA ARG A 24 -2.47 3.54 -6.68
C ARG A 24 -2.72 5.05 -6.63
N PRO A 25 -1.80 5.88 -7.14
CA PRO A 25 -1.98 7.33 -7.18
C PRO A 25 -3.24 7.78 -7.92
N GLU A 26 -3.63 7.03 -8.95
CA GLU A 26 -4.78 7.31 -9.82
C GLU A 26 -6.12 7.01 -9.12
N ARG A 27 -6.10 6.18 -8.07
CA ARG A 27 -7.30 5.73 -7.37
C ARG A 27 -7.05 5.65 -5.86
N ASP A 28 -7.67 6.57 -5.14
CA ASP A 28 -7.51 6.69 -3.68
C ASP A 28 -8.38 5.70 -2.87
N SER A 29 -8.40 4.44 -3.29
CA SER A 29 -9.07 3.34 -2.61
C SER A 29 -8.21 2.08 -2.66
N TRP A 30 -8.27 1.28 -1.59
CA TRP A 30 -7.63 -0.04 -1.59
C TRP A 30 -8.36 -0.99 -2.53
N VAL A 31 -7.59 -1.66 -3.39
CA VAL A 31 -8.08 -2.69 -4.33
C VAL A 31 -7.48 -4.01 -3.89
N TYR A 32 -8.33 -5.01 -3.67
CA TYR A 32 -7.89 -6.36 -3.35
C TYR A 32 -7.28 -7.02 -4.58
N MET A 33 -6.08 -7.56 -4.43
CA MET A 33 -5.31 -8.17 -5.51
C MET A 33 -5.23 -9.69 -5.38
N GLY A 34 -5.77 -10.28 -4.30
CA GLY A 34 -5.74 -11.72 -4.06
C GLY A 34 -4.92 -12.15 -2.86
N ARG A 35 -4.76 -13.48 -2.72
CA ARG A 35 -3.83 -14.08 -1.77
C ARG A 35 -2.43 -14.15 -2.39
N GLY A 36 -1.43 -13.77 -1.61
CA GLY A 36 -0.03 -13.80 -2.01
C GLY A 36 0.81 -14.66 -1.09
N ILE A 37 1.92 -15.15 -1.62
CA ILE A 37 3.04 -15.72 -0.87
C ILE A 37 4.17 -14.71 -0.96
N VAL A 38 4.68 -14.30 0.19
CA VAL A 38 5.86 -13.45 0.31
C VAL A 38 7.05 -14.35 0.57
N SER A 39 8.03 -14.33 -0.33
CA SER A 39 9.29 -15.05 -0.18
C SER A 39 10.47 -14.06 -0.17
N GLN A 40 11.52 -14.40 0.56
CA GLN A 40 12.78 -13.65 0.52
C GLN A 40 13.78 -14.40 -0.36
N GLU A 41 14.12 -13.81 -1.50
CA GLU A 41 15.07 -14.33 -2.47
C GLU A 41 16.43 -13.65 -2.26
N VAL A 42 17.48 -14.45 -2.10
CA VAL A 42 18.85 -13.97 -1.94
C VAL A 42 19.67 -14.47 -3.12
N SER A 43 20.30 -13.55 -3.85
CA SER A 43 21.18 -13.84 -4.99
C SER A 43 22.52 -13.14 -4.79
N GLY A 44 23.55 -13.93 -4.43
CA GLY A 44 24.85 -13.39 -4.04
C GLY A 44 24.73 -12.47 -2.83
N HIS A 45 25.10 -11.20 -2.99
CA HIS A 45 25.01 -10.17 -1.95
C HIS A 45 23.75 -9.29 -2.05
N SER A 46 22.79 -9.64 -2.92
CA SER A 46 21.53 -8.90 -3.06
C SER A 46 20.38 -9.71 -2.48
N SER A 47 19.50 -9.05 -1.73
CA SER A 47 18.31 -9.62 -1.14
C SER A 47 17.08 -8.87 -1.65
N ARG A 48 16.02 -9.60 -1.94
CA ARG A 48 14.73 -9.02 -2.34
C ARG A 48 13.58 -9.81 -1.74
N VAL A 49 12.52 -9.11 -1.39
CA VAL A 49 11.23 -9.69 -1.03
C VAL A 49 10.35 -9.70 -2.27
N VAL A 50 9.82 -10.87 -2.60
CA VAL A 50 8.95 -11.07 -3.77
C VAL A 50 7.57 -11.49 -3.27
N VAL A 51 6.55 -10.81 -3.74
CA VAL A 51 5.14 -11.17 -3.48
C VAL A 51 4.58 -11.82 -4.74
N ARG A 52 4.19 -13.10 -4.66
CA ARG A 52 3.60 -13.85 -5.78
C ARG A 52 2.16 -14.22 -5.48
N THR A 53 1.29 -14.19 -6.49
CA THR A 53 -0.07 -14.68 -6.35
C THR A 53 -0.08 -16.19 -6.11
N VAL A 54 -0.84 -16.66 -5.11
CA VAL A 54 -0.94 -18.10 -4.77
C VAL A 54 -1.42 -18.93 -5.96
N SER A 55 -2.39 -18.43 -6.74
CA SER A 55 -3.04 -19.19 -7.80
C SER A 55 -2.21 -19.35 -9.09
N THR A 56 -1.34 -18.39 -9.40
CA THR A 56 -0.63 -18.35 -10.70
C THR A 56 0.89 -18.26 -10.57
N GLY A 57 1.42 -18.02 -9.37
CA GLY A 57 2.84 -17.74 -9.15
C GLY A 57 3.32 -16.40 -9.74
N LYS A 58 2.43 -15.61 -10.36
CA LYS A 58 2.77 -14.31 -10.97
C LYS A 58 3.23 -13.33 -9.89
N ILE A 59 4.31 -12.61 -10.18
CA ILE A 59 4.83 -11.57 -9.29
C ILE A 59 3.86 -10.38 -9.26
N MET A 60 3.51 -9.95 -8.06
CA MET A 60 2.66 -8.79 -7.80
C MET A 60 3.49 -7.57 -7.40
N ALA A 61 4.50 -7.79 -6.56
CA ALA A 61 5.40 -6.75 -6.06
C ALA A 61 6.79 -7.34 -5.79
N VAL A 62 7.80 -6.49 -5.92
CA VAL A 62 9.18 -6.79 -5.53
C VAL A 62 9.68 -5.61 -4.70
N PHE A 63 10.30 -5.91 -3.56
CA PHE A 63 10.94 -4.93 -2.70
C PHE A 63 12.41 -5.32 -2.52
N SER A 64 13.33 -4.40 -2.75
CA SER A 64 14.76 -4.65 -2.68
C SER A 64 15.51 -3.42 -2.18
N GLU A 65 16.84 -3.52 -2.07
CA GLU A 65 17.73 -2.41 -1.72
C GLU A 65 17.55 -1.14 -2.60
N THR A 66 17.06 -1.30 -3.83
CA THR A 66 16.79 -0.17 -4.74
C THR A 66 15.42 0.46 -4.53
N SER A 67 14.51 -0.18 -3.79
CA SER A 67 13.17 0.33 -3.55
C SER A 67 13.21 1.54 -2.60
N GLU A 68 12.64 2.66 -3.04
CA GLU A 68 12.39 3.82 -2.18
C GLU A 68 11.08 3.59 -1.40
N LEU A 69 11.15 2.97 -0.22
CA LEU A 69 9.96 2.62 0.53
C LEU A 69 10.03 2.91 2.03
N GLN A 70 8.86 2.88 2.65
CA GLN A 70 8.67 2.83 4.09
C GLN A 70 7.66 1.72 4.40
N ALA A 71 8.02 0.82 5.30
CA ALA A 71 7.13 -0.22 5.82
C ALA A 71 6.70 0.10 7.26
N GLU A 72 5.44 -0.16 7.59
CA GLU A 72 4.87 0.08 8.91
C GLU A 72 3.88 -1.03 9.26
N LYS A 73 3.93 -1.54 10.50
CA LYS A 73 2.93 -2.45 11.05
C LYS A 73 1.69 -1.69 11.52
N ARG A 74 0.51 -2.16 11.12
CA ARG A 74 -0.83 -1.65 11.54
C ARG A 74 -1.70 -2.85 11.90
N GLY A 75 -1.76 -3.24 13.17
CA GLY A 75 -2.46 -4.47 13.55
C GLY A 75 -1.79 -5.71 12.96
N ASN A 76 -2.55 -6.53 12.21
CA ASN A 76 -2.09 -7.76 11.53
C ASN A 76 -1.66 -7.55 10.08
N PHE A 77 -1.47 -6.31 9.64
CA PHE A 77 -0.97 -6.03 8.29
C PHE A 77 0.23 -5.09 8.31
N VAL A 78 1.09 -5.25 7.31
CA VAL A 78 2.18 -4.33 7.00
C VAL A 78 1.73 -3.44 5.85
N VAL A 79 1.77 -2.13 6.07
CA VAL A 79 1.58 -1.12 5.02
C VAL A 79 2.94 -0.73 4.48
N VAL A 80 3.12 -0.88 3.18
CA VAL A 80 4.35 -0.48 2.47
C VAL A 80 4.01 0.69 1.56
N GLY A 81 4.58 1.87 1.83
CA GLY A 81 4.52 3.00 0.91
C GLY A 81 5.77 3.02 0.03
N CYS A 82 5.61 2.81 -1.27
CA CYS A 82 6.67 2.90 -2.27
C CYS A 82 6.58 4.24 -3.00
N VAL A 83 7.71 4.93 -3.12
CA VAL A 83 7.84 6.19 -3.86
C VAL A 83 8.29 5.88 -5.27
N GLU A 84 7.49 6.28 -6.25
CA GLU A 84 7.82 6.23 -7.67
C GLU A 84 7.80 7.67 -8.21
N GLY A 85 8.99 8.25 -8.35
CA GLY A 85 9.14 9.66 -8.71
C GLY A 85 8.56 10.59 -7.62
N SER A 86 7.43 11.23 -7.92
CA SER A 86 6.68 12.09 -7.00
C SER A 86 5.39 11.45 -6.47
N ARG A 87 5.10 10.22 -6.87
CA ARG A 87 3.87 9.50 -6.54
C ARG A 87 4.14 8.42 -5.49
N VAL A 88 3.09 8.02 -4.79
CA VAL A 88 3.16 6.97 -3.77
C VAL A 88 2.19 5.84 -4.14
N ILE A 89 2.74 4.65 -4.37
CA ILE A 89 1.96 3.41 -4.42
C ILE A 89 1.98 2.80 -3.02
N SER A 90 0.81 2.46 -2.48
CA SER A 90 0.72 1.82 -1.18
C SER A 90 0.27 0.38 -1.32
N TRP A 91 0.98 -0.53 -0.64
CA TRP A 91 0.62 -1.93 -0.49
C TRP A 91 0.17 -2.19 0.93
N SER A 92 -0.84 -3.02 1.10
CA SER A 92 -1.24 -3.57 2.40
C SER A 92 -1.14 -5.08 2.32
N LEU A 93 -0.28 -5.65 3.16
CA LEU A 93 0.03 -7.07 3.23
C LEU A 93 -0.48 -7.59 4.57
N ASN A 94 -1.66 -8.22 4.55
CA ASN A 94 -2.31 -8.73 5.75
C ASN A 94 -1.89 -10.17 6.00
N ALA A 95 -1.08 -10.38 7.05
CA ALA A 95 -0.58 -11.69 7.43
C ALA A 95 -1.58 -12.44 8.32
N LEU A 96 -1.38 -13.75 8.48
CA LEU A 96 -2.33 -14.60 9.20
C LEU A 96 -2.39 -14.32 10.71
N ASN A 97 -1.29 -13.84 11.29
CA ASN A 97 -1.19 -13.55 12.72
C ASN A 97 -0.09 -12.50 13.00
N ASN A 98 0.03 -12.10 14.26
CA ASN A 98 0.98 -11.07 14.68
C ASN A 98 2.45 -11.51 14.47
N SER A 99 2.78 -12.78 14.71
CA SER A 99 4.13 -13.31 14.50
C SER A 99 4.52 -13.23 13.02
N GLU A 100 3.65 -13.66 12.12
CA GLU A 100 3.83 -13.53 10.67
C GLU A 100 3.96 -12.07 10.23
N THR A 101 3.19 -11.17 10.86
CA THR A 101 3.28 -9.73 10.58
C THR A 101 4.66 -9.17 10.94
N LEU A 102 5.23 -9.59 12.08
CA LEU A 102 6.56 -9.18 12.50
C LEU A 102 7.65 -9.79 11.61
N ARG A 103 7.54 -11.08 11.25
CA ARG A 103 8.44 -11.73 10.29
C ARG A 103 8.43 -11.01 8.95
N LEU A 104 7.25 -10.62 8.47
CA LEU A 104 7.08 -9.88 7.22
C LEU A 104 7.74 -8.51 7.27
N LEU A 105 7.50 -7.74 8.34
CA LEU A 105 8.10 -6.42 8.51
C LEU A 105 9.62 -6.52 8.52
N ALA A 106 10.18 -7.43 9.32
CA ALA A 106 11.62 -7.64 9.42
C ALA A 106 12.23 -8.07 8.08
N SER A 107 11.55 -8.96 7.34
CA SER A 107 11.99 -9.41 6.01
C SER A 107 12.07 -8.26 5.01
N ILE A 108 11.05 -7.40 4.97
CA ILE A 108 11.04 -6.21 4.10
C ILE A 108 12.13 -5.22 4.53
N GLU A 109 12.24 -4.91 5.82
CA GLU A 109 13.26 -3.98 6.31
C GLU A 109 14.67 -4.48 5.99
N LEU A 110 14.97 -5.76 6.21
CA LEU A 110 16.29 -6.33 5.96
C LEU A 110 16.63 -6.37 4.46
N ALA A 111 15.68 -6.77 3.61
CA ALA A 111 15.91 -6.84 2.16
C ALA A 111 16.03 -5.46 1.51
N CYS A 112 15.36 -4.45 2.06
CA CYS A 112 15.34 -3.09 1.52
C CYS A 112 16.34 -2.17 2.21
N TYR A 113 17.04 -2.65 3.24
CA TYR A 113 18.07 -1.88 3.91
C TYR A 113 19.25 -1.65 2.97
N ARG A 114 19.61 -0.39 2.73
CA ARG A 114 20.70 -0.01 1.82
C ARG A 114 22.06 -0.17 2.49
N CYS A 115 22.44 -1.41 2.84
CA CYS A 115 23.73 -1.73 3.47
C CYS A 115 24.91 -1.06 2.77
N LYS A 116 24.95 -1.15 1.43
CA LYS A 116 26.08 -0.63 0.64
C LYS A 116 26.20 0.89 0.70
N GLN A 117 25.09 1.62 0.61
CA GLN A 117 25.10 3.09 0.70
C GLN A 117 25.39 3.58 2.12
N ALA A 118 24.88 2.87 3.14
CA ALA A 118 25.11 3.20 4.54
C ALA A 118 26.58 3.09 4.95
N LEU A 119 27.32 2.14 4.35
CA LEU A 119 28.75 1.97 4.57
C LEU A 119 29.60 3.02 3.85
N THR A 120 29.19 3.48 2.66
CA THR A 120 29.94 4.51 1.90
C THR A 120 29.72 5.95 2.40
N ASP A 121 28.49 6.35 2.74
CA ASP A 121 28.23 7.67 3.35
C ASP A 121 26.91 7.65 4.16
N PRO A 122 26.99 7.56 5.50
CA PRO A 122 25.81 7.56 6.38
C PRO A 122 24.92 8.80 6.24
N ARG A 123 25.48 9.95 5.86
CA ARG A 123 24.72 11.22 5.76
C ARG A 123 23.79 11.21 4.57
N LEU A 124 24.24 10.70 3.41
CA LEU A 124 23.40 10.56 2.21
C LEU A 124 22.25 9.58 2.44
N HIS A 125 22.50 8.50 3.17
CA HIS A 125 21.46 7.54 3.56
C HIS A 125 20.33 8.21 4.38
N SER A 126 20.69 9.04 5.36
CA SER A 126 19.71 9.77 6.17
C SER A 126 18.87 10.77 5.35
N LYS A 127 19.48 11.44 4.35
CA LYS A 127 18.80 12.39 3.46
C LYS A 127 17.77 11.69 2.58
N GLY A 128 18.14 10.53 2.01
CA GLY A 128 17.23 9.69 1.22
C GLY A 128 16.03 9.23 2.03
N ARG A 129 16.27 8.67 3.23
CA ARG A 129 15.20 8.20 4.13
C ARG A 129 14.22 9.33 4.51
N ARG A 130 14.74 10.51 4.88
CA ARG A 130 13.91 11.69 5.19
C ARG A 130 13.10 12.18 3.98
N ARG A 131 13.66 12.09 2.77
CA ARG A 131 12.92 12.41 1.53
C ARG A 131 11.74 11.45 1.35
N ILE A 132 11.97 10.14 1.45
CA ILE A 132 10.94 9.11 1.32
C ILE A 132 9.82 9.34 2.34
N GLU A 133 10.17 9.51 3.61
CA GLU A 133 9.21 9.77 4.69
C GLU A 133 8.37 11.02 4.41
N ARG A 134 9.01 12.11 3.95
CA ARG A 134 8.32 13.36 3.60
C ARG A 134 7.30 13.15 2.48
N VAL A 135 7.70 12.49 1.39
CA VAL A 135 6.80 12.25 0.24
C VAL A 135 5.59 11.40 0.67
N ILE A 136 5.82 10.34 1.45
CA ILE A 136 4.74 9.46 1.95
C ILE A 136 3.81 10.21 2.91
N LYS A 137 4.36 11.02 3.81
CA LYS A 137 3.59 11.84 4.75
C LYS A 137 2.75 12.88 4.04
N ASP A 138 3.31 13.55 3.03
CA ASP A 138 2.61 14.56 2.26
C ASP A 138 1.51 13.95 1.37
N ASP A 139 1.74 12.77 0.77
CA ASP A 139 0.69 11.98 0.12
C ASP A 139 -0.45 11.68 1.10
N ARG A 140 -0.15 11.16 2.29
CA ARG A 140 -1.14 10.88 3.33
C ARG A 140 -1.96 12.11 3.71
N ARG A 141 -1.30 13.27 3.87
CA ARG A 141 -1.96 14.55 4.19
C ARG A 141 -2.90 15.00 3.07
N ARG A 142 -2.45 14.96 1.81
CA ARG A 142 -3.28 15.32 0.65
C ARG A 142 -4.53 14.46 0.56
N ARG A 143 -4.39 13.14 0.77
CA ARG A 143 -5.50 12.18 0.76
C ARG A 143 -6.51 12.40 1.88
N HIS A 144 -6.01 12.69 3.07
CA HIS A 144 -6.89 13.02 4.20
C HIS A 144 -7.67 14.30 3.94
N ARG A 145 -7.02 15.33 3.37
CA ARG A 145 -7.70 16.57 2.97
C ARG A 145 -8.79 16.31 1.93
N ARG A 146 -8.49 15.61 0.83
CA ARG A 146 -9.50 15.28 -0.19
C ARG A 146 -10.71 14.52 0.35
N ARG A 147 -10.49 13.54 1.25
CA ARG A 147 -11.59 12.81 1.90
C ARG A 147 -12.45 13.74 2.77
N LYS A 148 -11.81 14.59 3.56
CA LYS A 148 -12.51 15.59 4.39
C LYS A 148 -13.33 16.55 3.53
N ASP A 149 -12.76 17.05 2.43
CA ASP A 149 -13.44 17.99 1.53
C ASP A 149 -14.65 17.31 0.85
N GLN A 150 -14.50 16.03 0.46
CA GLN A 150 -15.59 15.22 -0.09
C GLN A 150 -16.71 14.98 0.93
N GLU A 151 -16.37 14.62 2.17
CA GLU A 151 -17.34 14.44 3.27
C GLU A 151 -18.09 15.75 3.57
N ALA A 152 -17.40 16.90 3.54
CA ALA A 152 -18.01 18.21 3.75
C ALA A 152 -18.99 18.59 2.62
N LEU A 153 -18.66 18.27 1.36
CA LEU A 153 -19.59 18.46 0.24
C LEU A 153 -20.84 17.59 0.39
N ILE A 154 -20.68 16.31 0.76
CA ILE A 154 -21.81 15.40 0.99
C ILE A 154 -22.73 15.93 2.09
N ASP A 155 -22.17 16.41 3.21
CA ASP A 155 -22.94 17.00 4.31
C ASP A 155 -23.68 18.28 3.88
N ALA A 156 -23.05 19.15 3.09
CA ALA A 156 -23.70 20.35 2.54
C ALA A 156 -24.88 20.01 1.61
N PHE A 157 -24.72 19.00 0.75
CA PHE A 157 -25.81 18.52 -0.12
C PHE A 157 -26.94 17.85 0.67
N ALA A 158 -26.61 17.05 1.69
CA ALA A 158 -27.62 16.40 2.53
C ALA A 158 -28.46 17.40 3.34
N LYS A 159 -27.89 18.56 3.69
CA LYS A 159 -28.57 19.64 4.41
C LYS A 159 -29.45 20.53 3.50
N GLN A 160 -29.28 20.49 2.18
CA GLN A 160 -30.24 21.10 1.27
C GLN A 160 -31.51 20.24 1.22
N LYS A 161 -32.48 20.57 2.08
CA LYS A 161 -33.86 20.14 1.87
C LYS A 161 -34.33 20.83 0.59
N LEU A 162 -34.69 20.06 -0.44
CA LEU A 162 -35.51 20.55 -1.55
C LEU A 162 -36.79 21.09 -0.92
N SER A 163 -36.91 22.40 -0.74
CA SER A 163 -38.21 23.02 -0.48
C SER A 163 -39.03 22.83 -1.75
N PRO A 164 -40.13 22.06 -1.74
CA PRO A 164 -41.07 22.09 -2.83
C PRO A 164 -41.89 23.37 -2.67
N GLU A 165 -41.30 24.53 -2.97
CA GLU A 165 -42.12 25.70 -3.28
C GLU A 165 -42.67 25.46 -4.69
N ILE A 166 -43.74 24.66 -4.74
CA ILE A 166 -44.66 24.69 -5.87
C ILE A 166 -45.34 26.06 -5.74
N PRO A 167 -45.13 27.01 -6.67
CA PRO A 167 -45.91 28.23 -6.66
C PRO A 167 -47.36 27.80 -6.92
N THR A 168 -48.20 27.86 -5.88
CA THR A 168 -49.65 27.77 -6.05
C THR A 168 -50.07 28.97 -6.86
N VAL A 169 -50.21 28.78 -8.17
CA VAL A 169 -50.88 29.73 -9.06
C VAL A 169 -52.35 29.70 -8.67
N GLU A 170 -52.79 30.68 -7.87
CA GLU A 170 -54.22 30.93 -7.66
C GLU A 170 -54.87 31.26 -9.01
N PRO A 171 -55.94 30.56 -9.43
CA PRO A 171 -56.69 30.95 -10.60
C PRO A 171 -57.46 32.24 -10.28
N ALA A 172 -57.14 33.31 -11.01
CA ALA A 172 -57.89 34.56 -10.96
C ALA A 172 -59.39 34.30 -11.26
N PRO A 173 -60.32 34.91 -10.50
CA PRO A 173 -61.74 34.74 -10.78
C PRO A 173 -62.10 35.42 -12.11
N PRO A 174 -62.93 34.79 -12.96
CA PRO A 174 -63.41 35.43 -14.17
C PRO A 174 -64.36 36.56 -13.78
N GLY A 175 -64.11 37.75 -14.35
CA GLY A 175 -64.92 38.94 -14.11
C GLY A 175 -66.40 38.74 -14.43
N ALA A 176 -67.23 39.37 -13.61
CA ALA A 176 -68.61 39.74 -13.89
C ALA A 176 -68.89 41.08 -13.19
#